data_AF-D9PG32-F1
#
_entry.id   AF-D9PG32-F1
#
_cell.length_a   1.000
_cell.length_b   1.000
_cell.length_c   1.000
_cell.angle_alpha   90.00
_cell.angle_beta   90.00
_cell.angle_gamma   90.00
#
_symmetry.space_group_name_H-M   'P 1'
#
loop_
_entity.id
_entity.type
_entity.pdbx_description
1 polymer ?
#
loop_
_entity_poly.entity_id
_entity_poly.type
_entity_poly.pdbx_seq_one_letter_code
_entity_poly.pdbx_strand_id
1 'polypeptide(L)'
;MLDPFLFNDMKKAVDRIFTAIENNEKIMIFSDYDADGIPGAVAFHDFFKKIKYENFSNYIPDRNKDGFGLNSKVINLFLKDGVKLVVTIDCGIADVFEAEELKKNKIDLIITDHHKEGDVLPEALAIIDHQVEGEKYPEKLFIRGWDYF
;
A
#
# COMPACT_ATOMS: atom_id res chain seq x y z
N MET A 1 9.41 5.37 19.56
CA MET A 1 8.48 5.02 18.46
C MET A 1 7.07 5.30 18.98
N LEU A 2 6.27 6.07 18.24
CA LEU A 2 4.91 6.45 18.64
C LEU A 2 3.92 5.34 18.25
N ASP A 3 2.71 5.38 18.82
CA ASP A 3 1.68 4.39 18.56
C ASP A 3 1.14 4.53 17.12
N PRO A 4 1.28 3.52 16.24
CA PRO A 4 0.77 3.58 14.87
C PRO A 4 -0.75 3.79 14.79
N PHE A 5 -1.51 3.46 15.83
CA PHE A 5 -2.96 3.72 15.87
C PHE A 5 -3.32 5.20 16.01
N LEU A 6 -2.32 6.08 16.12
CA LEU A 6 -2.51 7.53 16.02
C LEU A 6 -2.74 8.01 14.58
N PHE A 7 -2.43 7.19 13.56
CA PHE A 7 -2.86 7.46 12.18
C PHE A 7 -4.37 7.31 12.07
N ASN A 8 -5.02 8.22 11.35
CA ASN A 8 -6.48 8.24 11.22
C ASN A 8 -7.04 6.90 10.71
N ASP A 9 -6.38 6.29 9.73
CA ASP A 9 -6.87 5.09 9.03
C ASP A 9 -6.23 3.77 9.49
N MET A 10 -5.33 3.78 10.47
CA MET A 10 -4.61 2.56 10.88
C MET A 10 -5.55 1.44 11.32
N LYS A 11 -6.56 1.77 12.13
CA LYS A 11 -7.58 0.80 12.55
C LYS A 11 -8.29 0.17 11.34
N LYS A 12 -8.65 0.98 10.35
CA LYS A 12 -9.36 0.55 9.14
C LYS A 12 -8.51 -0.37 8.27
N ALA A 13 -7.23 -0.05 8.11
CA ALA A 13 -6.27 -0.89 7.39
C ALA A 13 -6.10 -2.26 8.07
N VAL A 14 -5.88 -2.26 9.39
CA VAL A 14 -5.70 -3.48 10.18
C VAL A 14 -6.96 -4.37 10.12
N ASP A 15 -8.13 -3.81 10.39
CA ASP A 15 -9.40 -4.55 10.36
C ASP A 15 -9.66 -5.18 8.97
N ARG A 16 -9.28 -4.48 7.89
CA ARG A 16 -9.42 -5.00 6.53
C ARG A 16 -8.47 -6.18 6.23
N ILE A 17 -7.22 -6.08 6.67
CA ILE A 17 -6.24 -7.17 6.50
C ILE A 17 -6.70 -8.41 7.26
N PHE A 18 -7.20 -8.24 8.50
CA PHE A 18 -7.80 -9.35 9.25
C PHE A 18 -8.97 -9.97 8.52
N THR A 19 -9.89 -9.15 7.99
CA THR A 19 -11.03 -9.64 7.19
C THR A 19 -10.57 -10.43 5.95
N ALA A 20 -9.52 -9.97 5.24
CA ALA A 20 -8.96 -10.71 4.12
C ALA A 20 -8.43 -12.08 4.55
N ILE A 21 -7.69 -12.13 5.66
CA ILE A 21 -7.14 -13.38 6.20
C ILE A 21 -8.26 -14.35 6.60
N GLU A 22 -9.29 -13.87 7.31
CA GLU A 22 -10.45 -14.68 7.74
C GLU A 22 -11.23 -15.25 6.56
N ASN A 23 -11.40 -14.46 5.50
CA ASN A 23 -12.08 -14.87 4.28
C ASN A 23 -11.18 -15.62 3.28
N ASN A 24 -9.90 -15.83 3.63
CA ASN A 24 -8.88 -16.40 2.74
C ASN A 24 -8.82 -15.68 1.37
N GLU A 25 -8.91 -14.36 1.38
CA GLU A 25 -8.86 -13.49 0.20
C GLU A 25 -7.42 -13.26 -0.27
N LYS A 26 -7.18 -13.31 -1.58
CA LYS A 26 -5.81 -13.10 -2.07
C LYS A 26 -5.36 -11.65 -1.84
N ILE A 27 -4.27 -11.49 -1.07
CA ILE A 27 -3.63 -10.21 -0.75
C ILE A 27 -2.42 -10.00 -1.65
N MET A 28 -2.31 -8.84 -2.29
CA MET A 28 -1.12 -8.42 -3.03
C MET A 28 -0.36 -7.37 -2.24
N ILE A 29 0.90 -7.63 -1.94
CA ILE A 29 1.84 -6.64 -1.41
C ILE A 29 2.59 -6.05 -2.61
N PHE A 30 2.32 -4.79 -2.91
CA PHE A 30 2.98 -4.04 -3.97
C PHE A 30 3.96 -3.06 -3.34
N SER A 31 5.25 -3.12 -3.68
CA SER A 31 6.22 -2.19 -3.13
C SER A 31 7.02 -1.49 -4.20
N ASP A 32 7.54 -0.31 -3.89
CA ASP A 32 8.59 0.26 -4.75
C ASP A 32 9.83 -0.65 -4.80
N TYR A 33 10.66 -0.46 -5.82
CA TYR A 33 11.81 -1.32 -6.12
C TYR A 33 13.09 -0.91 -5.38
N ASP A 34 13.04 0.12 -4.52
CA ASP A 34 14.23 0.71 -3.94
C ASP A 34 14.50 0.22 -2.50
N ALA A 35 15.44 0.89 -1.82
CA ALA A 35 15.89 0.49 -0.50
C ALA A 35 14.90 0.81 0.64
N ASP A 36 13.85 1.59 0.38
CA ASP A 36 12.80 1.90 1.35
C ASP A 36 11.59 0.97 1.16
N GLY A 37 11.11 0.82 -0.07
CA GLY A 37 9.99 -0.07 -0.39
C GLY A 37 10.26 -1.56 -0.11
N ILE A 38 11.42 -2.10 -0.50
CA ILE A 38 11.71 -3.54 -0.39
C ILE A 38 11.69 -4.04 1.06
N PRO A 39 12.35 -3.39 2.05
CA PRO A 39 12.29 -3.83 3.44
C PRO A 39 10.86 -3.88 4.01
N GLY A 40 10.01 -2.91 3.66
CA GLY A 40 8.60 -2.91 4.06
C GLY A 40 7.85 -4.13 3.51
N ALA A 41 8.07 -4.48 2.23
CA ALA A 41 7.48 -5.67 1.61
C ALA A 41 7.94 -6.96 2.28
N VAL A 42 9.22 -7.05 2.64
CA VAL A 42 9.78 -8.20 3.37
C VAL A 42 9.14 -8.34 4.74
N ALA A 43 8.91 -7.23 5.45
CA ALA A 43 8.24 -7.27 6.76
C ALA A 43 6.81 -7.85 6.66
N PHE A 44 6.04 -7.45 5.64
CA PHE A 44 4.72 -8.05 5.38
C PHE A 44 4.81 -9.52 4.98
N HIS A 45 5.76 -9.88 4.12
CA HIS A 45 5.98 -11.27 3.72
C HIS A 45 6.25 -12.15 4.93
N ASP A 46 7.21 -11.76 5.77
CA ASP A 46 7.59 -12.50 6.97
C ASP A 46 6.43 -12.61 7.96
N PHE A 47 5.64 -11.54 8.11
CA PHE A 47 4.41 -11.58 8.90
C PHE A 47 3.44 -12.67 8.41
N PHE A 48 3.08 -12.67 7.12
CA PHE A 48 2.16 -13.67 6.57
C PHE A 48 2.70 -15.09 6.70
N LYS A 49 4.01 -15.30 6.42
CA LYS A 49 4.65 -16.61 6.61
C LYS A 49 4.60 -17.05 8.07
N LYS A 50 4.85 -16.15 9.02
CA LYS A 50 4.84 -16.44 10.46
C LYS A 50 3.45 -16.86 10.96
N ILE A 51 2.39 -16.23 10.46
CA ILE A 51 1.01 -16.61 10.78
C ILE A 51 0.48 -17.76 9.91
N LYS A 52 1.31 -18.30 9.00
CA LYS A 52 0.98 -19.37 8.05
C LYS A 52 -0.17 -19.02 7.11
N TYR A 53 -0.29 -17.74 6.76
CA TYR A 53 -1.17 -17.30 5.70
C TYR A 53 -0.48 -17.47 4.35
N GLU A 54 -1.08 -18.25 3.44
CA GLU A 54 -0.45 -18.60 2.16
C GLU A 54 -1.08 -17.89 0.96
N ASN A 55 -2.28 -17.33 1.10
CA ASN A 55 -2.97 -16.67 -0.01
C ASN A 55 -2.56 -15.20 -0.16
N PHE A 56 -1.26 -14.99 -0.35
CA PHE A 56 -0.69 -13.68 -0.63
C PHE A 56 0.43 -13.77 -1.66
N SER A 57 0.68 -12.65 -2.34
CA SER A 57 1.77 -12.49 -3.31
C SER A 57 2.49 -11.18 -3.04
N ASN A 58 3.78 -11.12 -3.40
CA ASN A 58 4.53 -9.87 -3.47
C ASN A 58 4.73 -9.49 -4.94
N TYR A 59 4.64 -8.20 -5.25
CA TYR A 59 4.97 -7.65 -6.56
C TYR A 59 5.90 -6.44 -6.38
N ILE A 60 7.04 -6.48 -7.06
CA ILE A 60 7.99 -5.37 -7.15
C ILE A 60 8.06 -4.98 -8.63
N PRO A 61 7.71 -3.74 -9.01
CA PRO A 61 7.69 -3.31 -10.40
C PRO A 61 9.10 -3.20 -10.99
N ASP A 62 9.21 -3.42 -12.29
CA ASP A 62 10.44 -3.10 -13.02
C ASP A 62 10.41 -1.61 -13.41
N ARG A 63 11.25 -0.79 -12.77
CA ARG A 63 11.30 0.66 -13.01
C ARG A 63 11.35 1.05 -14.50
N ASN A 64 12.03 0.26 -15.33
CA ASN A 64 12.20 0.59 -16.74
C ASN A 64 11.01 0.17 -17.61
N LYS A 65 10.26 -0.84 -17.20
CA LYS A 65 9.14 -1.40 -17.98
C LYS A 65 7.77 -0.94 -17.48
N ASP A 66 7.64 -0.83 -16.16
CA ASP A 66 6.40 -0.56 -15.45
C ASP A 66 6.32 0.88 -14.94
N GLY A 67 7.46 1.52 -14.68
CA GLY A 67 7.53 2.87 -14.11
C GLY A 67 7.53 2.85 -12.58
N PHE A 68 7.08 3.96 -11.96
CA PHE A 68 6.89 4.11 -10.52
C PHE A 68 5.39 4.07 -10.19
N GLY A 69 5.03 3.42 -9.08
CA GLY A 69 3.64 3.28 -8.66
C GLY A 69 2.85 2.22 -9.43
N LEU A 70 1.56 2.14 -9.13
CA LEU A 70 0.60 1.29 -9.82
C LEU A 70 0.44 1.72 -11.29
N ASN A 71 0.02 0.79 -12.12
CA ASN A 71 -0.42 1.09 -13.48
C ASN A 71 -1.41 0.04 -13.97
N SER A 72 -2.17 0.35 -15.03
CA SER A 72 -3.19 -0.55 -15.56
C SER A 72 -2.65 -1.92 -16.00
N LYS A 73 -1.39 -2.05 -16.45
CA LYS A 73 -0.85 -3.39 -16.82
C LYS A 73 -0.72 -4.27 -15.59
N VAL A 74 -0.19 -3.72 -14.50
CA VAL A 74 -0.03 -4.40 -13.21
C VAL A 74 -1.40 -4.74 -12.60
N ILE A 75 -2.34 -3.80 -12.63
CA ILE A 75 -3.71 -4.03 -12.14
C ILE A 75 -4.39 -5.18 -12.91
N ASN A 76 -4.20 -5.24 -14.22
CA ASN A 76 -4.70 -6.36 -15.03
C ASN A 76 -4.11 -7.72 -14.63
N LEU A 77 -2.87 -7.76 -14.13
CA LEU A 77 -2.29 -8.99 -13.56
C LEU A 77 -3.00 -9.37 -12.26
N PHE A 78 -3.24 -8.40 -11.38
CA PHE A 78 -3.93 -8.62 -10.10
C PHE A 78 -5.35 -9.15 -10.29
N LEU A 79 -6.06 -8.62 -11.28
CA LEU A 79 -7.39 -9.09 -11.65
C LEU A 79 -7.40 -10.55 -12.10
N LYS A 80 -6.46 -10.92 -12.97
CA LYS A 80 -6.32 -12.31 -13.44
C LYS A 80 -5.93 -13.26 -12.31
N ASP A 81 -5.16 -12.77 -11.35
CA ASP A 81 -4.70 -13.54 -10.20
C ASP A 81 -5.75 -13.64 -9.07
N GLY A 82 -6.90 -12.96 -9.23
CA GLY A 82 -8.01 -13.03 -8.27
C GLY A 82 -7.76 -12.24 -6.98
N VAL A 83 -6.85 -11.26 -7.00
CA VAL A 83 -6.56 -10.37 -5.87
C VAL A 83 -7.83 -9.65 -5.40
N LYS A 84 -7.97 -9.49 -4.08
CA LYS A 84 -9.07 -8.76 -3.43
C LYS A 84 -8.63 -7.58 -2.58
N LEU A 85 -7.37 -7.60 -2.16
CA LEU A 85 -6.76 -6.53 -1.38
C LEU A 85 -5.36 -6.26 -1.93
N VAL A 86 -5.07 -5.01 -2.24
CA VAL A 86 -3.72 -4.51 -2.53
C VAL A 86 -3.27 -3.67 -1.35
N VAL A 87 -2.06 -3.92 -0.85
CA VAL A 87 -1.37 -3.07 0.11
C VAL A 87 -0.14 -2.52 -0.59
N THR A 88 -0.09 -1.21 -0.82
CA THR A 88 1.09 -0.55 -1.39
C THR A 88 2.04 -0.13 -0.29
N ILE A 89 3.34 -0.20 -0.58
CA ILE A 89 4.43 0.15 0.32
C ILE A 89 5.35 1.09 -0.44
N ASP A 90 5.58 2.27 0.13
CA ASP A 90 6.47 3.29 -0.42
C ASP A 90 6.01 3.82 -1.80
N CYS A 91 4.70 3.75 -2.05
CA CYS A 91 4.07 4.29 -3.25
C CYS A 91 2.54 4.29 -3.09
N GLY A 92 1.86 4.90 -4.05
CA GLY A 92 0.41 4.87 -4.18
C GLY A 92 -0.27 6.20 -3.91
N ILE A 93 0.34 7.13 -3.16
CA ILE A 93 -0.32 8.39 -2.78
C ILE A 93 -0.66 9.31 -3.97
N ALA A 94 -0.01 9.11 -5.11
CA ALA A 94 -0.26 9.84 -6.36
C ALA A 94 -1.09 9.03 -7.40
N ASP A 95 -1.42 7.78 -7.12
CA ASP A 95 -1.98 6.82 -8.09
C ASP A 95 -3.51 6.89 -8.18
N VAL A 96 -4.03 8.10 -8.47
CA VAL A 96 -5.47 8.40 -8.43
C VAL A 96 -6.28 7.55 -9.41
N PHE A 97 -5.83 7.44 -10.66
CA PHE A 97 -6.56 6.70 -11.69
C PHE A 97 -6.56 5.20 -11.42
N GLU A 98 -5.45 4.69 -10.93
CA GLU A 98 -5.22 3.29 -10.57
C GLU A 98 -6.06 2.89 -9.36
N ALA A 99 -6.17 3.75 -8.34
CA ALA A 99 -7.06 3.55 -7.21
C ALA A 99 -8.52 3.45 -7.66
N GLU A 100 -8.97 4.32 -8.56
CA GLU A 100 -10.30 4.20 -9.16
C GLU A 100 -10.48 2.89 -9.96
N GLU A 101 -9.47 2.47 -10.72
CA GLU A 101 -9.50 1.23 -11.50
C GLU A 101 -9.64 0.00 -10.58
N LEU A 102 -8.87 -0.06 -9.49
CA LEU A 102 -8.98 -1.11 -8.48
C LEU A 102 -10.38 -1.14 -7.85
N LYS A 103 -10.90 0.03 -7.45
CA LYS A 103 -12.23 0.14 -6.86
C LYS A 103 -13.34 -0.30 -7.83
N LYS A 104 -13.28 0.11 -9.10
CA LYS A 104 -14.24 -0.32 -10.15
C LYS A 104 -14.27 -1.84 -10.29
N ASN A 105 -13.13 -2.50 -10.05
CA ASN A 105 -13.00 -3.95 -10.09
C ASN A 105 -13.20 -4.64 -8.73
N LYS A 106 -13.65 -3.92 -7.70
CA LYS A 106 -13.88 -4.43 -6.33
C LYS A 106 -12.63 -5.05 -5.70
N ILE A 107 -11.49 -4.40 -5.93
CA ILE A 107 -10.25 -4.65 -5.21
C ILE A 107 -10.05 -3.48 -4.24
N ASP A 108 -9.94 -3.80 -2.96
CA ASP A 108 -9.66 -2.79 -1.95
C ASP A 108 -8.18 -2.41 -2.01
N LEU A 109 -7.89 -1.13 -1.73
CA LEU A 109 -6.54 -0.58 -1.72
C LEU A 109 -6.22 0.00 -0.35
N ILE A 110 -5.10 -0.41 0.24
CA ILE A 110 -4.49 0.23 1.41
C ILE A 110 -3.18 0.84 0.93
N ILE A 111 -3.00 2.13 1.17
CA ILE A 111 -1.77 2.84 0.84
C ILE A 111 -0.93 3.01 2.10
N THR A 112 0.32 2.57 2.06
CA THR A 112 1.34 2.93 3.06
C THR A 112 2.46 3.65 2.35
N ASP A 113 2.54 4.96 2.56
CA ASP A 113 3.39 5.85 1.78
C ASP A 113 3.87 7.00 2.68
N HIS A 114 4.83 7.75 2.17
CA HIS A 114 5.36 8.94 2.80
C HIS A 114 5.80 9.98 1.78
N HIS A 115 5.45 9.81 0.50
CA HIS A 115 5.68 10.82 -0.54
C HIS A 115 4.72 12.00 -0.38
N LYS A 116 4.92 13.05 -1.19
CA LYS A 116 4.02 14.20 -1.20
C LYS A 116 2.75 13.85 -1.98
N GLU A 117 1.58 14.07 -1.37
CA GLU A 117 0.29 13.97 -2.05
C GLU A 117 0.13 14.99 -3.20
N GLY A 118 -0.67 14.61 -4.20
CA GLY A 118 -1.12 15.53 -5.25
C GLY A 118 -2.32 16.38 -4.82
N ASP A 119 -2.88 17.14 -5.76
CA ASP A 119 -4.08 17.97 -5.50
C ASP A 119 -5.33 17.14 -5.18
N VAL A 120 -5.34 15.87 -5.59
CA VAL A 120 -6.43 14.92 -5.40
C VAL A 120 -5.86 13.65 -4.79
N LEU A 121 -6.47 13.19 -3.70
CA LEU A 121 -6.11 11.94 -3.07
C LEU A 121 -6.70 10.73 -3.82
N PRO A 122 -5.96 9.62 -3.93
CA PRO A 122 -6.44 8.37 -4.50
C PRO A 122 -7.61 7.82 -3.66
N GLU A 123 -8.58 7.22 -4.34
CA GLU A 123 -9.73 6.61 -3.67
C GLU A 123 -9.36 5.23 -3.08
N ALA A 124 -8.62 5.25 -1.98
CA ALA A 124 -8.21 4.06 -1.25
C ALA A 124 -9.16 3.74 -0.08
N LEU A 125 -9.19 2.48 0.34
CA LEU A 125 -9.88 2.09 1.56
C LEU A 125 -9.19 2.72 2.77
N ALA A 126 -7.86 2.74 2.82
CA ALA A 126 -7.12 3.36 3.91
C ALA A 126 -5.84 4.01 3.37
N ILE A 127 -5.51 5.19 3.88
CA ILE A 127 -4.25 5.89 3.57
C ILE A 127 -3.46 6.08 4.86
N ILE A 128 -2.29 5.46 4.93
CA ILE A 128 -1.33 5.57 6.04
C ILE A 128 -0.14 6.38 5.53
N ASP A 129 -0.25 7.70 5.62
CA ASP A 129 0.79 8.64 5.24
C ASP A 129 0.73 9.86 6.16
N HIS A 130 1.87 10.21 6.76
CA HIS A 130 1.98 11.29 7.75
C HIS A 130 1.85 12.69 7.13
N GLN A 131 2.06 12.82 5.82
CA GLN A 131 2.02 14.08 5.09
C GLN A 131 0.61 14.51 4.69
N VAL A 132 -0.35 13.58 4.70
CA VAL A 132 -1.72 13.84 4.23
C VAL A 132 -2.38 14.97 5.00
N GLU A 133 -3.01 15.90 4.29
CA GLU A 133 -3.72 17.01 4.92
C GLU A 133 -4.81 16.47 5.88
N GLY A 134 -4.76 16.94 7.13
CA GLY A 134 -5.66 16.47 8.19
C GLY A 134 -5.19 15.21 8.93
N GLU A 135 -4.05 14.61 8.58
CA GLU A 135 -3.45 13.52 9.34
C GLU A 135 -2.95 14.01 10.72
N LYS A 136 -3.42 13.33 11.75
CA LYS A 136 -3.18 13.63 13.18
C LYS A 136 -1.94 12.94 13.73
N TYR A 137 -1.35 12.02 12.97
CA TYR A 137 -0.12 11.36 13.38
C TYR A 137 0.95 12.41 13.72
N PRO A 138 1.51 12.37 14.95
CA PRO A 138 2.32 13.46 15.50
C PRO A 138 3.72 13.59 14.89
N GLU A 139 4.26 12.53 14.29
CA GLU A 139 5.58 12.55 13.66
C GLU A 139 5.44 12.88 12.19
N LYS A 140 6.14 13.94 11.73
CA LYS A 140 6.14 14.39 10.33
C LYS A 140 7.45 14.08 9.60
N LEU A 141 8.39 13.41 10.27
CA LEU A 141 9.68 12.97 9.76
C LEU A 141 9.75 11.43 9.67
N PHE A 142 8.80 10.80 8.98
CA PHE A 142 9.00 9.43 8.49
C PHE A 142 9.76 9.49 7.18
N ILE A 143 10.92 8.80 7.15
CA ILE A 143 11.87 8.61 6.05
C ILE A 143 11.84 9.75 5.00
N ARG A 144 12.40 10.91 5.36
CA ARG A 144 12.64 12.02 4.41
C ARG A 144 14.11 12.12 4.02
N GLY A 145 14.77 10.98 3.81
CA GLY A 145 16.23 10.91 3.66
C GLY A 145 16.80 11.80 2.55
N TRP A 146 15.97 12.17 1.56
CA TRP A 146 16.43 12.85 0.34
C TRP A 146 15.62 14.08 -0.06
N ASP A 147 14.44 14.34 0.53
CA ASP A 147 13.54 15.44 0.09
C ASP A 147 13.91 16.84 0.60
N TYR A 148 15.06 16.96 1.28
CA TYR A 148 15.57 18.23 1.83
C TYR A 148 16.91 18.68 1.24
N PHE A 149 17.37 18.06 0.15
CA PHE A 149 18.57 18.48 -0.59
C PHE A 149 18.24 18.84 -2.04
#